data_AF-A0A077NPH9-F1
#
_entry.id   AF-A0A077NPH9-F1
#
_cell.length_a   1.000
_cell.length_b   1.000
_cell.length_c   1.000
_cell.angle_alpha   90.00
_cell.angle_beta   90.00
_cell.angle_gamma   90.00
#
_symmetry.space_group_name_H-M   'P 1'
#
loop_
_entity.id
_entity.type
_entity.pdbx_description
1 polymer ?
#
loop_
_entity_poly.entity_id
_entity_poly.type
_entity_poly.pdbx_seq_one_letter_code
_entity_poly.pdbx_strand_id
1 'polypeptide(L)'
;MSHIIYLSLKGKKQGLISAGCSTPESIGNRYQAGREDEIQVLSIIHTVSRDQNAHHHPVSFTKPIDKSSPLLAMAIDGNELLEAVFLSYRTSSMGQLEAFYEIKLTGATIVDFACHYPHSINSNDQIPYETVQLDYKSISCRHLIAGTSGYSITQLAGREEGRPLLSGFTNVKPLKQPLVEETSAKPSKHHVRYRFTDDNGNLLAEHKYRVCLPDGQVKEGKTDKQGYTQWHLTDNKNNLEFHILKD
;
A
#
# COMPACT_ATOMS: atom_id res chain seq x y z
N MET A 1 20.82 -13.40 16.31
CA MET A 1 19.75 -12.54 15.74
C MET A 1 18.77 -13.44 15.00
N SER A 2 17.47 -13.20 15.16
CA SER A 2 16.45 -13.94 14.42
C SER A 2 16.49 -13.56 12.93
N HIS A 3 16.15 -14.52 12.07
CA HIS A 3 15.99 -14.26 10.65
C HIS A 3 14.76 -13.36 10.42
N ILE A 4 14.93 -12.30 9.63
CA ILE A 4 13.87 -11.34 9.32
C ILE A 4 13.16 -11.80 8.05
N ILE A 5 11.83 -11.69 8.03
CA ILE A 5 11.02 -12.03 6.86
C ILE A 5 10.17 -10.81 6.50
N TYR A 6 10.15 -10.48 5.22
CA TYR A 6 9.29 -9.44 4.66
C TYR A 6 8.37 -10.03 3.59
N LEU A 7 7.17 -9.48 3.47
CA LEU A 7 6.17 -9.87 2.49
C LEU A 7 5.80 -8.67 1.62
N SER A 8 6.01 -8.80 0.31
CA SER A 8 5.34 -7.96 -0.68
C SER A 8 4.03 -8.63 -1.08
N LEU A 9 2.91 -7.94 -0.87
CA LEU A 9 1.58 -8.48 -1.14
C LEU A 9 0.83 -7.57 -2.12
N LYS A 10 0.38 -8.17 -3.22
CA LYS A 10 -0.36 -7.47 -4.27
C LYS A 10 -1.71 -8.14 -4.51
N GLY A 11 -2.78 -7.37 -4.36
CA GLY A 11 -4.13 -7.73 -4.76
C GLY A 11 -4.41 -7.36 -6.20
N LYS A 12 -5.18 -8.20 -6.90
CA LYS A 12 -5.61 -7.94 -8.28
C LYS A 12 -6.50 -6.70 -8.40
N LYS A 13 -7.33 -6.41 -7.39
CA LYS A 13 -8.23 -5.25 -7.31
C LYS A 13 -7.60 -4.11 -6.49
N GLN A 14 -6.98 -4.43 -5.35
CA GLN A 14 -6.45 -3.44 -4.40
C GLN A 14 -5.06 -2.89 -4.77
N GLY A 15 -4.36 -3.50 -5.73
CA GLY A 15 -2.99 -3.11 -6.06
C GLY A 15 -2.00 -3.56 -5.00
N LEU A 16 -0.98 -2.75 -4.70
CA LEU A 16 0.07 -3.10 -3.73
C LEU A 16 -0.46 -2.94 -2.30
N ILE A 17 -1.01 -4.02 -1.74
CA ILE A 17 -1.56 -4.06 -0.37
C ILE A 17 -0.48 -3.77 0.66
N SER A 18 0.76 -4.20 0.41
CA SER A 18 1.88 -3.97 1.33
C SER A 18 2.42 -2.53 1.32
N ALA A 19 1.89 -1.63 0.48
CA ALA A 19 2.39 -0.26 0.35
C ALA A 19 2.27 0.54 1.65
N GLY A 20 3.40 1.05 2.16
CA GLY A 20 3.48 1.78 3.43
C GLY A 20 3.12 0.94 4.67
N CYS A 21 3.33 -0.39 4.66
CA CYS A 21 3.04 -1.25 5.82
C CYS A 21 4.15 -1.26 6.86
N SER A 22 5.40 -1.02 6.45
CA SER A 22 6.50 -0.80 7.40
C SER A 22 6.85 0.68 7.40
N THR A 23 6.00 1.52 7.98
CA THR A 23 6.31 2.94 8.26
C THR A 23 6.07 3.24 9.73
N PRO A 24 6.57 4.37 10.26
CA PRO A 24 6.27 4.79 11.64
C PRO A 24 4.77 4.88 11.93
N GLU A 25 3.95 5.30 10.95
CA GLU A 25 2.50 5.42 11.10
C GLU A 25 1.80 4.06 11.16
N SER A 26 2.42 3.01 10.60
CA SER A 26 1.83 1.68 10.49
C SER A 26 2.23 0.76 11.64
N ILE A 27 3.53 0.66 11.94
CA ILE A 27 4.08 -0.28 12.95
C ILE A 27 4.96 0.39 14.01
N GLY A 28 4.96 1.73 14.07
CA GLY A 28 5.71 2.50 15.06
C GLY A 28 7.21 2.20 15.02
N ASN A 29 7.80 2.01 16.21
CA ASN A 29 9.24 1.80 16.37
C ASN A 29 9.77 0.48 15.76
N ARG A 30 8.89 -0.41 15.26
CA ARG A 30 9.30 -1.65 14.60
C ARG A 30 9.76 -1.44 13.15
N TYR A 31 9.47 -0.26 12.60
CA TYR A 31 9.86 0.15 11.26
C TYR A 31 11.36 0.02 11.01
N GLN A 32 11.70 -0.36 9.77
CA GLN A 32 13.07 -0.35 9.24
C GLN A 32 13.09 0.40 7.91
N ALA A 33 14.01 1.35 7.76
CA ALA A 33 14.16 2.13 6.53
C ALA A 33 14.53 1.25 5.32
N GLY A 34 13.95 1.58 4.16
CA GLY A 34 14.11 0.82 2.93
C GLY A 34 13.21 -0.41 2.81
N ARG A 35 12.18 -0.52 3.67
CA ARG A 35 11.20 -1.63 3.73
C ARG A 35 9.76 -1.15 3.73
N GLU A 36 9.54 0.12 3.38
CA GLU A 36 8.29 0.85 3.57
C GLU A 36 7.08 0.12 2.95
N ASP A 37 7.28 -0.48 1.78
CA ASP A 37 6.26 -1.16 0.99
C ASP A 37 6.20 -2.69 1.20
N GLU A 38 6.76 -3.17 2.31
CA GLU A 38 6.73 -4.58 2.70
C GLU A 38 6.07 -4.74 4.08
N ILE A 39 5.35 -5.85 4.24
CA ILE A 39 4.78 -6.28 5.52
C ILE A 39 5.86 -7.03 6.30
N GLN A 40 6.08 -6.65 7.55
CA GLN A 40 6.95 -7.41 8.45
C GLN A 40 6.29 -8.73 8.86
N VAL A 41 6.95 -9.86 8.61
CA VAL A 41 6.45 -11.20 8.95
C VAL A 41 7.21 -11.74 10.15
N LEU A 42 6.47 -12.17 11.18
CA LEU A 42 7.00 -12.74 12.42
C LEU A 42 7.29 -14.25 12.28
N SER A 43 6.44 -14.95 11.54
CA SER A 43 6.62 -16.38 11.23
C SER A 43 5.92 -16.74 9.93
N ILE A 44 6.45 -17.75 9.25
CA ILE A 44 5.83 -18.39 8.09
C ILE A 44 5.92 -19.91 8.26
N ILE A 45 4.83 -20.60 7.93
CA ILE A 45 4.70 -22.04 7.97
C ILE A 45 4.21 -22.48 6.58
N HIS A 46 5.01 -23.32 5.93
CA HIS A 46 4.67 -23.94 4.66
C HIS A 46 4.88 -25.44 4.76
N THR A 47 3.81 -26.19 4.53
CA THR A 47 3.82 -27.66 4.63
C THR A 47 3.35 -28.27 3.32
N VAL A 48 4.07 -29.28 2.85
CA VAL A 48 3.65 -30.15 1.76
C VAL A 48 3.76 -31.58 2.27
N SER A 49 2.64 -32.29 2.32
CA SER A 49 2.60 -33.71 2.67
C SER A 49 2.51 -34.56 1.43
N ARG A 50 2.87 -35.84 1.54
CA ARG A 50 2.75 -36.80 0.45
C ARG A 50 2.27 -38.13 0.99
N ASP A 51 1.20 -38.63 0.40
CA ASP A 51 0.86 -40.04 0.45
C ASP A 51 1.23 -40.65 -0.92
N GLN A 52 0.30 -40.67 -1.87
CA GLN A 52 0.62 -41.04 -3.27
C GLN A 52 1.00 -39.80 -4.11
N ASN A 53 0.26 -38.70 -3.97
CA ASN A 53 0.50 -37.42 -4.64
C ASN A 53 0.95 -36.33 -3.66
N ALA A 54 1.53 -35.25 -4.19
CA ALA A 54 1.88 -34.09 -3.36
C ALA A 54 0.60 -33.33 -2.96
N HIS A 55 0.41 -33.17 -1.65
CA HIS A 55 -0.68 -32.40 -1.06
C HIS A 55 -0.10 -31.12 -0.47
N HIS A 56 -0.41 -30.01 -1.13
CA HIS A 56 -0.04 -28.68 -0.69
C HIS A 56 -1.03 -28.18 0.36
N HIS A 57 -0.51 -27.78 1.53
CA HIS A 57 -1.31 -27.09 2.55
C HIS A 57 -1.23 -25.57 2.31
N PRO A 58 -2.23 -24.80 2.78
CA PRO A 58 -2.15 -23.34 2.81
C PRO A 58 -0.86 -22.86 3.50
N VAL A 59 -0.26 -21.82 2.96
CA VAL A 59 0.86 -21.13 3.63
C VAL A 59 0.28 -20.25 4.71
N SER A 60 0.69 -20.47 5.96
CA SER A 60 0.30 -19.63 7.09
C SER A 60 1.43 -18.67 7.43
N PHE A 61 1.10 -17.40 7.65
CA PHE A 61 2.07 -16.44 8.17
C PHE A 61 1.45 -15.57 9.27
N THR A 62 2.33 -15.06 10.12
CA THR A 62 1.96 -14.20 11.24
C THR A 62 2.61 -12.84 11.06
N LYS A 63 1.84 -11.77 11.26
CA LYS A 63 2.30 -10.37 11.15
C LYS A 63 1.76 -9.55 12.35
N PRO A 64 2.38 -8.43 12.74
CA PRO A 64 1.73 -7.48 13.63
C PRO A 64 0.49 -6.87 12.96
N ILE A 65 -0.39 -6.23 13.73
CA ILE A 65 -1.40 -5.35 13.15
C ILE A 65 -0.68 -4.16 12.49
N ASP A 66 -1.03 -3.88 11.23
CA ASP A 66 -0.39 -2.84 10.42
C ASP A 66 -1.39 -2.24 9.42
N LYS A 67 -0.94 -1.35 8.54
CA LYS A 67 -1.77 -0.71 7.52
C LYS A 67 -2.48 -1.69 6.57
N SER A 68 -1.93 -2.88 6.33
CA SER A 68 -2.55 -3.89 5.47
C SER A 68 -3.69 -4.65 6.13
N SER A 69 -3.80 -4.63 7.47
CA SER A 69 -4.84 -5.34 8.23
C SER A 69 -6.28 -5.15 7.68
N PRO A 70 -6.79 -3.92 7.47
CA PRO A 70 -8.10 -3.72 6.86
C PRO A 70 -8.18 -4.17 5.39
N LEU A 71 -7.08 -4.09 4.65
CA LEU A 71 -7.02 -4.51 3.23
C LEU A 71 -7.09 -6.04 3.10
N LEU A 72 -6.50 -6.77 4.04
CA LEU A 72 -6.61 -8.23 4.16
C LEU A 72 -8.04 -8.65 4.49
N ALA A 73 -8.71 -7.94 5.39
CA ALA A 73 -10.13 -8.17 5.70
C ALA A 73 -11.03 -7.99 4.45
N MET A 74 -10.74 -6.98 3.62
CA MET A 74 -11.43 -6.78 2.35
C MET A 74 -11.07 -7.85 1.31
N ALA A 75 -9.81 -8.31 1.28
CA ALA A 75 -9.35 -9.32 0.34
C ALA A 75 -10.00 -10.69 0.60
N ILE A 76 -10.15 -11.10 1.87
CA ILE A 76 -10.86 -12.35 2.21
C ILE A 76 -12.36 -12.25 1.91
N ASP A 77 -13.00 -11.13 2.26
CA ASP A 77 -14.43 -10.89 1.99
C ASP A 77 -14.74 -10.90 0.48
N GLY A 78 -13.89 -10.25 -0.31
CA GLY A 78 -14.03 -10.20 -1.76
C GLY A 78 -13.46 -11.41 -2.52
N ASN A 79 -12.98 -12.44 -1.81
CA ASN A 79 -12.24 -13.58 -2.34
C ASN A 79 -11.22 -13.17 -3.43
N GLU A 80 -10.43 -12.14 -3.13
CA GLU A 80 -9.54 -11.50 -4.07
C GLU A 80 -8.31 -12.38 -4.38
N LEU A 81 -7.91 -12.42 -5.65
CA LEU A 81 -6.67 -13.06 -6.06
C LEU A 81 -5.46 -12.21 -5.69
N LEU A 82 -4.48 -12.86 -5.06
CA LEU A 82 -3.28 -12.27 -4.51
C LEU A 82 -2.02 -12.85 -5.17
N GLU A 83 -0.99 -12.01 -5.23
CA GLU A 83 0.40 -12.40 -5.46
C GLU A 83 1.19 -12.05 -4.19
N ALA A 84 1.80 -13.05 -3.57
CA ALA A 84 2.54 -12.91 -2.31
C ALA A 84 3.99 -13.33 -2.51
N VAL A 85 4.93 -12.46 -2.16
CA VAL A 85 6.37 -12.71 -2.25
C VAL A 85 7.00 -12.53 -0.88
N PHE A 86 7.40 -13.64 -0.27
CA PHE A 86 8.12 -13.67 1.00
C PHE A 86 9.62 -13.71 0.76
N LEU A 87 10.36 -12.78 1.37
CA LEU A 87 11.82 -12.71 1.35
C LEU A 87 12.37 -12.91 2.75
N SER A 88 13.19 -13.94 2.91
CA SER A 88 13.90 -14.24 4.15
C SER A 88 15.33 -13.69 4.11
N TYR A 89 15.71 -13.03 5.19
CA TYR A 89 16.99 -12.37 5.35
C TYR A 89 17.86 -13.06 6.41
N ARG A 90 19.18 -13.01 6.19
CA ARG A 90 20.20 -13.46 7.15
C ARG A 90 21.40 -12.54 7.14
N THR A 91 22.23 -12.62 8.17
CA THR A 91 23.54 -11.97 8.19
C THR A 91 24.52 -12.78 7.35
N SER A 92 25.16 -12.15 6.37
CA SER A 92 26.21 -12.75 5.54
C SER A 92 27.53 -12.88 6.29
N SER A 93 28.51 -13.57 5.70
CA SER A 93 29.88 -13.67 6.26
C SER A 93 30.57 -12.30 6.38
N MET A 94 30.14 -11.31 5.61
CA MET A 94 30.62 -9.92 5.66
C MET A 94 29.87 -9.06 6.68
N GLY A 95 28.97 -9.65 7.49
CA GLY A 95 28.18 -8.95 8.49
C GLY A 95 27.00 -8.14 7.93
N GLN A 96 26.72 -8.24 6.62
CA GLN A 96 25.62 -7.50 5.97
C GLN A 96 24.32 -8.31 5.97
N LEU A 97 23.17 -7.64 6.02
CA LEU A 97 21.88 -8.30 5.87
C LEU A 97 21.63 -8.62 4.39
N GLU A 98 21.52 -9.90 4.04
CA GLU A 98 21.27 -10.37 2.67
C GLU A 98 19.96 -11.15 2.57
N ALA A 99 19.21 -10.97 1.48
CA ALA A 99 18.11 -11.84 1.14
C ALA A 99 18.68 -13.16 0.60
N PHE A 100 18.31 -14.29 1.21
CA PHE A 100 18.86 -15.59 0.80
C PHE A 100 17.81 -16.59 0.30
N TYR A 101 16.54 -16.40 0.67
CA TYR A 101 15.47 -17.32 0.31
C TYR A 101 14.18 -16.57 -0.04
N GLU A 102 13.55 -16.97 -1.13
CA GLU A 102 12.30 -16.41 -1.66
C GLU A 102 11.23 -17.51 -1.73
N ILE A 103 10.04 -17.22 -1.22
CA ILE A 103 8.81 -18.01 -1.47
C ILE A 103 7.81 -17.11 -2.17
N LYS A 104 7.43 -17.44 -3.39
CA LYS A 104 6.46 -16.70 -4.19
C LYS A 104 5.21 -17.56 -4.41
N LEU A 105 4.05 -17.03 -4.01
CA LEU A 105 2.73 -17.59 -4.27
C LEU A 105 2.03 -16.77 -5.34
N THR A 106 1.46 -17.45 -6.33
CA THR A 106 0.72 -16.79 -7.43
C THR A 106 -0.69 -17.35 -7.52
N GLY A 107 -1.66 -16.44 -7.72
CA GLY A 107 -3.08 -16.78 -7.73
C GLY A 107 -3.54 -17.30 -6.37
N ALA A 108 -3.09 -16.64 -5.30
CA ALA A 108 -3.43 -16.99 -3.93
C ALA A 108 -4.75 -16.36 -3.50
N THR A 109 -5.43 -16.98 -2.53
CA THR A 109 -6.63 -16.47 -1.88
C THR A 109 -6.51 -16.69 -0.38
N ILE A 110 -7.03 -15.76 0.42
CA ILE A 110 -7.05 -15.92 1.87
C ILE A 110 -8.14 -16.94 2.22
N VAL A 111 -7.76 -18.01 2.95
CA VAL A 111 -8.70 -19.04 3.43
C VAL A 111 -9.00 -18.91 4.92
N ASP A 112 -8.13 -18.24 5.67
CA ASP A 112 -8.32 -17.93 7.09
C ASP A 112 -7.62 -16.62 7.44
N PHE A 113 -8.27 -15.80 8.26
CA PHE A 113 -7.74 -14.55 8.78
C PHE A 113 -8.18 -14.37 10.23
N ALA A 114 -7.23 -14.44 11.15
CA ALA A 114 -7.47 -14.35 12.58
C ALA A 114 -6.68 -13.19 13.20
N CYS A 115 -7.38 -12.28 13.87
CA CYS A 115 -6.77 -11.20 14.64
C CYS A 115 -6.69 -11.60 16.12
N HIS A 116 -5.49 -11.51 16.70
CA HIS A 116 -5.23 -11.83 18.09
C HIS A 116 -4.92 -10.55 18.87
N TYR A 117 -5.81 -10.22 19.81
CA TYR A 117 -5.62 -9.14 20.77
C TYR A 117 -5.32 -9.75 22.14
N PRO A 118 -4.08 -9.64 22.64
CA PRO A 118 -3.71 -10.20 23.93
C PRO A 118 -4.54 -9.62 25.08
N HIS A 119 -4.75 -10.42 26.12
CA HIS A 119 -5.46 -9.97 27.32
C HIS A 119 -4.60 -8.96 28.08
N SER A 120 -5.06 -7.71 28.19
CA SER A 120 -4.26 -6.60 28.76
C SER A 120 -3.78 -6.81 30.20
N ILE A 121 -4.43 -7.72 30.95
CA ILE A 121 -4.00 -8.11 32.31
C ILE A 121 -3.04 -9.32 32.31
N ASN A 122 -3.39 -10.41 31.61
CA ASN A 122 -2.69 -11.70 31.74
C ASN A 122 -1.57 -11.89 30.70
N SER A 123 -1.49 -11.03 29.68
CA SER A 123 -0.55 -11.16 28.55
C SER A 123 -0.14 -9.80 28.01
N ASN A 124 0.15 -8.85 28.92
CA ASN A 124 0.51 -7.47 28.61
C ASN A 124 1.85 -7.31 27.86
N ASP A 125 2.72 -8.31 27.89
CA ASP A 125 4.00 -8.31 27.16
C ASP A 125 3.86 -8.70 25.68
N GLN A 126 2.69 -9.19 25.26
CA GLN A 126 2.45 -9.59 23.87
C GLN A 126 1.93 -8.41 23.06
N ILE A 127 2.44 -8.27 21.84
CA ILE A 127 1.88 -7.34 20.86
C ILE A 127 0.66 -7.97 20.18
N PRO A 128 -0.35 -7.18 19.78
CA PRO A 128 -1.38 -7.65 18.87
C PRO A 128 -0.80 -8.14 17.54
N TYR A 129 -1.32 -9.25 17.04
CA TYR A 129 -0.84 -9.88 15.80
C TYR A 129 -1.98 -10.54 15.04
N GLU A 130 -1.70 -10.91 13.80
CA GLU A 130 -2.65 -11.53 12.88
C GLU A 130 -2.03 -12.78 12.29
N THR A 131 -2.85 -13.82 12.15
CA THR A 131 -2.52 -15.05 11.44
C THR A 131 -3.33 -15.09 10.15
N VAL A 132 -2.64 -15.24 9.03
CA VAL A 132 -3.24 -15.27 7.69
C VAL A 132 -2.87 -16.61 7.04
N GLN A 133 -3.83 -17.29 6.44
CA GLN A 133 -3.60 -18.49 5.64
C GLN A 133 -3.93 -18.24 4.17
N LEU A 134 -2.97 -18.54 3.31
CA LEU A 134 -3.06 -18.38 1.86
C LEU A 134 -3.09 -19.77 1.20
N ASP A 135 -4.20 -20.08 0.55
CA ASP A 135 -4.22 -21.13 -0.47
C ASP A 135 -3.75 -20.53 -1.81
N TYR A 136 -3.16 -21.33 -2.69
CA TYR A 136 -2.42 -20.82 -3.86
C TYR A 136 -2.45 -21.76 -5.05
N LYS A 137 -2.45 -21.22 -6.27
CA LYS A 137 -2.39 -21.99 -7.53
C LYS A 137 -1.00 -22.51 -7.85
N SER A 138 0.01 -21.71 -7.53
CA SER A 138 1.40 -22.12 -7.72
C SER A 138 2.30 -21.49 -6.68
N ILE A 139 3.39 -22.19 -6.41
CA ILE A 139 4.44 -21.79 -5.49
C ILE A 139 5.80 -21.94 -6.17
N SER A 140 6.63 -20.92 -6.02
CA SER A 140 8.04 -20.93 -6.40
C SER A 140 8.88 -20.70 -5.16
N CYS A 141 9.84 -21.59 -4.91
CA CYS A 141 10.81 -21.46 -3.83
C CYS A 141 12.21 -21.31 -4.44
N ARG A 142 12.97 -20.30 -4.02
CA ARG A 142 14.31 -20.02 -4.60
C ARG A 142 15.30 -19.71 -3.49
N HIS A 143 16.43 -20.41 -3.50
CA HIS A 143 17.59 -20.01 -2.72
C HIS A 143 18.44 -19.05 -3.56
N LEU A 144 18.38 -17.76 -3.24
CA LEU A 144 18.95 -16.68 -4.05
C LEU A 144 20.48 -16.77 -4.16
N ILE A 145 21.16 -17.05 -3.05
CA ILE A 145 22.63 -17.11 -3.02
C ILE A 145 23.19 -18.43 -3.60
N ALA A 146 22.49 -19.55 -3.41
CA ALA A 146 22.91 -20.86 -3.89
C ALA A 146 22.39 -21.20 -5.31
N GLY A 147 21.51 -20.36 -5.86
CA GLY A 147 21.00 -20.46 -7.23
C GLY A 147 19.96 -21.57 -7.48
N THR A 148 19.56 -22.34 -6.47
CA THR A 148 18.58 -23.41 -6.64
C THR A 148 17.15 -22.89 -6.60
N SER A 149 16.27 -23.49 -7.40
CA SER A 149 14.85 -23.16 -7.46
C SER A 149 13.99 -24.40 -7.56
N GLY A 150 12.78 -24.30 -7.03
CA GLY A 150 11.72 -25.30 -7.16
C GLY A 150 10.40 -24.60 -7.48
N TYR A 151 9.59 -25.23 -8.33
CA TYR A 151 8.29 -24.72 -8.72
C TYR A 151 7.28 -25.86 -8.64
N SER A 152 6.08 -25.56 -8.13
CA SER A 152 4.98 -26.51 -8.08
C SER A 152 3.67 -25.80 -8.39
N ILE A 153 2.78 -26.51 -9.08
CA ILE A 153 1.41 -26.10 -9.35
C ILE A 153 0.50 -26.98 -8.51
N THR A 154 -0.43 -26.37 -7.80
CA THR A 154 -1.46 -27.10 -7.07
C THR A 154 -2.63 -27.37 -8.01
N GLN A 155 -3.29 -28.52 -7.85
CA GLN A 155 -4.58 -28.77 -8.49
C GLN A 155 -5.66 -27.98 -7.75
N LEU A 156 -5.71 -26.66 -7.93
CA LEU A 156 -6.83 -25.86 -7.47
C LEU A 156 -8.04 -26.10 -8.38
N ALA A 157 -8.86 -27.09 -8.02
CA ALA A 157 -10.19 -27.27 -8.61
C ALA A 157 -11.18 -26.30 -7.94
N GLY A 158 -11.72 -25.33 -8.70
CA GLY A 158 -13.06 -24.76 -8.40
C GLY A 158 -13.19 -23.48 -7.57
N ARG A 159 -12.17 -22.61 -7.49
CA ARG A 159 -12.35 -21.25 -6.91
C ARG A 159 -11.97 -20.17 -7.93
N GLU A 160 -12.84 -19.96 -8.91
CA GLU A 160 -12.86 -18.73 -9.69
C GLU A 160 -13.40 -17.57 -8.81
N GLU A 161 -13.07 -16.32 -9.15
CA GLU A 161 -13.47 -15.14 -8.37
C GLU A 161 -14.95 -15.24 -7.95
N GLY A 162 -15.19 -15.35 -6.65
CA GLY A 162 -16.54 -15.30 -6.12
C GLY A 162 -17.11 -13.91 -6.37
N ARG A 163 -18.36 -13.82 -6.85
CA ARG A 163 -19.12 -12.58 -6.72
C ARG A 163 -19.21 -12.27 -5.23
N PRO A 164 -18.87 -11.04 -4.79
CA PRO A 164 -19.00 -10.71 -3.36
C PRO A 164 -20.44 -10.99 -2.95
N LEU A 165 -20.61 -11.86 -1.94
CA LEU A 165 -21.87 -11.92 -1.21
C LEU A 165 -22.03 -10.54 -0.57
N LEU A 166 -23.12 -9.83 -0.85
CA LEU A 166 -23.42 -8.47 -0.39
C LEU A 166 -22.88 -8.22 1.03
N SER A 167 -21.63 -7.77 1.13
CA SER A 167 -20.93 -7.55 2.37
C SER A 167 -21.08 -6.08 2.71
N GLY A 168 -21.54 -5.81 3.93
CA GLY A 168 -21.87 -4.47 4.42
C GLY A 168 -20.67 -3.52 4.59
N PHE A 169 -19.51 -3.83 4.01
CA PHE A 169 -18.30 -3.00 4.07
C PHE A 169 -17.92 -2.51 2.66
N THR A 170 -18.86 -1.93 1.93
CA THR A 170 -18.52 -1.16 0.73
C THR A 170 -18.11 0.25 1.15
N ASN A 171 -16.81 0.53 0.97
CA ASN A 171 -16.12 1.80 1.21
C ASN A 171 -15.61 2.06 2.64
N VAL A 172 -14.52 1.38 3.02
CA VAL A 172 -13.52 2.06 3.85
C VAL A 172 -12.70 2.96 2.91
N LYS A 173 -13.16 4.19 2.68
CA LYS A 173 -12.21 5.25 2.33
C LYS A 173 -11.27 5.40 3.54
N PRO A 174 -9.95 5.55 3.36
CA PRO A 174 -9.08 5.89 4.47
C PRO A 174 -9.68 7.11 5.16
N LEU A 175 -10.04 6.94 6.44
CA LEU A 175 -10.41 8.05 7.30
C LEU A 175 -9.28 9.07 7.21
N LYS A 176 -9.63 10.31 6.89
CA LYS A 176 -8.70 11.45 6.90
C LYS A 176 -7.83 11.36 8.16
N GLN A 177 -6.54 11.51 7.92
CA GLN A 177 -5.45 11.42 8.88
C GLN A 177 -5.73 12.21 10.18
N PRO A 178 -5.19 11.75 11.32
CA PRO A 178 -5.18 12.55 12.54
C PRO A 178 -4.43 13.88 12.31
N LEU A 179 -4.95 14.94 12.91
CA LEU A 179 -4.27 16.23 13.08
C LEU A 179 -2.95 16.00 13.82
N VAL A 180 -1.83 15.99 13.09
CA VAL A 180 -0.50 16.24 13.64
C VAL A 180 0.22 17.16 12.66
N GLU A 181 0.63 18.31 13.18
CA GLU A 181 1.36 19.37 12.49
C GLU A 181 2.61 18.81 11.79
N GLU A 182 2.62 18.81 10.45
CA GLU A 182 3.82 18.55 9.68
C GLU A 182 4.83 19.67 9.90
N THR A 183 5.97 19.30 10.44
CA THR A 183 7.13 20.16 10.60
C THR A 183 7.69 20.49 9.22
N SER A 184 7.70 21.78 8.91
CA SER A 184 8.18 22.44 7.68
C SER A 184 9.31 21.74 6.91
N ALA A 185 8.98 21.18 5.74
CA ALA A 185 9.91 21.14 4.62
C ALA A 185 9.78 22.46 3.85
N LYS A 186 10.86 23.24 3.73
CA LYS A 186 10.85 24.56 3.08
C LYS A 186 10.25 24.48 1.65
N PRO A 187 9.18 25.22 1.33
CA PRO A 187 8.59 25.20 0.00
C PRO A 187 9.46 25.97 -1.00
N SER A 188 9.73 25.37 -2.16
CA SER A 188 10.27 26.10 -3.31
C SER A 188 9.16 27.00 -3.87
N LYS A 189 9.31 28.31 -3.70
CA LYS A 189 8.32 29.27 -4.21
C LYS A 189 8.45 29.44 -5.72
N HIS A 190 7.36 29.23 -6.44
CA HIS A 190 7.27 29.38 -7.90
C HIS A 190 6.54 30.68 -8.24
N HIS A 191 7.06 31.43 -9.22
CA HIS A 191 6.34 32.54 -9.86
C HIS A 191 5.64 32.02 -11.11
N VAL A 192 4.31 32.07 -11.12
CA VAL A 192 3.49 31.55 -12.22
C VAL A 192 2.44 32.57 -12.66
N ARG A 193 2.06 32.54 -13.94
CA ARG A 193 0.91 33.25 -14.48
C ARG A 193 0.22 32.34 -15.51
N TYR A 194 -1.10 32.44 -15.63
CA TYR A 194 -1.91 31.58 -16.49
C TYR A 194 -2.59 32.42 -17.56
N ARG A 195 -2.83 31.82 -18.72
CA ARG A 195 -3.57 32.44 -19.82
C ARG A 195 -4.95 31.82 -19.90
N PHE A 196 -5.99 32.64 -19.90
CA PHE A 196 -7.38 32.19 -19.98
C PHE A 196 -7.91 32.32 -21.40
N THR A 197 -8.49 31.23 -21.88
CA THR A 197 -9.22 31.13 -23.14
C THR A 197 -10.60 30.55 -22.87
N ASP A 198 -11.60 30.93 -23.65
CA ASP A 198 -12.89 30.24 -23.67
C ASP A 198 -12.79 28.87 -24.37
N ASP A 199 -13.89 28.11 -24.36
CA ASP A 199 -13.97 26.79 -25.00
C ASP A 199 -13.77 26.85 -26.53
N ASN A 200 -13.85 28.05 -27.13
CA ASN A 200 -13.64 28.31 -28.56
C ASN A 200 -12.22 28.85 -28.84
N GLY A 201 -11.35 28.96 -27.82
CA GLY A 201 -9.99 29.47 -27.93
C GLY A 201 -9.86 31.00 -27.98
N ASN A 202 -10.95 31.75 -27.80
CA ASN A 202 -10.90 33.21 -27.71
C ASN A 202 -10.31 33.64 -26.36
N LEU A 203 -9.54 34.72 -26.36
CA LEU A 203 -8.89 35.23 -25.16
C LEU A 203 -9.92 35.84 -24.21
N LEU A 204 -9.93 35.38 -22.96
CA LEU A 204 -10.70 35.99 -21.88
C LEU A 204 -9.93 37.20 -21.34
N ALA A 205 -9.82 38.24 -22.17
CA ALA A 205 -9.17 39.49 -21.82
C ALA A 205 -10.06 40.33 -20.89
N GLU A 206 -9.47 41.02 -19.92
CA GLU A 206 -10.19 41.92 -19.01
C GLU A 206 -11.34 41.25 -18.21
N HIS A 207 -11.21 39.96 -17.90
CA HIS A 207 -12.17 39.22 -17.07
C HIS A 207 -11.71 39.15 -15.62
N LYS A 208 -12.65 39.34 -14.68
CA LYS A 208 -12.37 39.16 -13.26
C LYS A 208 -12.22 37.69 -12.93
N TYR A 209 -11.26 37.38 -12.07
CA TYR A 209 -11.04 36.04 -11.58
C TYR A 209 -10.69 36.05 -10.09
N ARG A 210 -10.95 34.91 -9.46
CA ARG A 210 -10.49 34.57 -8.13
C ARG A 210 -9.60 33.34 -8.24
N VAL A 211 -8.43 33.38 -7.62
CA VAL A 211 -7.52 32.24 -7.52
C VAL A 211 -7.39 31.82 -6.06
N CYS A 212 -7.52 30.53 -5.81
CA CYS A 212 -7.23 29.91 -4.52
C CYS A 212 -5.82 29.29 -4.60
N LEU A 213 -4.91 29.83 -3.81
CA LEU A 213 -3.55 29.32 -3.66
C LEU A 213 -3.55 28.08 -2.75
N PRO A 214 -2.57 27.16 -2.90
CA PRO A 214 -2.47 25.94 -2.07
C PRO A 214 -2.33 26.20 -0.57
N ASP A 215 -1.86 27.39 -0.18
CA ASP A 215 -1.75 27.83 1.22
C ASP A 215 -3.08 28.36 1.79
N GLY A 216 -4.17 28.25 1.03
CA GLY A 216 -5.52 28.72 1.40
C GLY A 216 -5.75 30.20 1.15
N GLN A 217 -4.76 30.95 0.67
CA GLN A 217 -4.96 32.36 0.33
C GLN A 217 -5.81 32.49 -0.92
N VAL A 218 -6.80 33.37 -0.87
CA VAL A 218 -7.63 33.71 -2.02
C VAL A 218 -7.24 35.08 -2.53
N LYS A 219 -6.87 35.17 -3.81
CA LYS A 219 -6.54 36.43 -4.48
C LYS A 219 -7.49 36.69 -5.63
N GLU A 220 -7.89 37.94 -5.77
CA GLU A 220 -8.72 38.37 -6.88
C GLU A 220 -7.90 39.23 -7.83
N GLY A 221 -8.24 39.19 -9.11
CA GLY A 221 -7.55 39.95 -10.13
C GLY A 221 -8.36 40.04 -11.41
N LYS A 222 -7.80 40.75 -12.38
CA LYS A 222 -8.35 40.88 -13.73
C LYS A 222 -7.31 40.42 -14.74
N THR A 223 -7.72 39.70 -15.77
CA THR A 223 -6.80 39.30 -16.84
C THR A 223 -6.43 40.50 -17.71
N ASP A 224 -5.22 40.50 -18.25
CA ASP A 224 -4.76 41.55 -19.16
C ASP A 224 -5.39 41.46 -20.56
N LYS A 225 -5.07 42.40 -21.45
CA LYS A 225 -5.53 42.42 -22.85
C LYS A 225 -5.14 41.19 -23.67
N GLN A 226 -4.19 40.38 -23.19
CA GLN A 226 -3.72 39.14 -23.84
C GLN A 226 -4.29 37.88 -23.14
N GLY A 227 -5.14 38.05 -22.13
CA GLY A 227 -5.79 36.99 -21.36
C GLY A 227 -4.94 36.41 -20.24
N TYR A 228 -3.81 37.04 -19.86
CA TYR A 228 -2.97 36.55 -18.77
C TYR A 228 -3.42 37.06 -17.40
N THR A 229 -3.33 36.20 -16.39
CA THR A 229 -3.44 36.60 -14.99
C THR A 229 -2.22 37.42 -14.55
N GLN A 230 -2.34 38.09 -13.41
CA GLN A 230 -1.18 38.64 -12.73
C GLN A 230 -0.25 37.51 -12.23
N TRP A 231 0.98 37.87 -11.88
CA TRP A 231 1.92 36.92 -11.30
C TRP A 231 1.48 36.47 -9.91
N HIS A 232 1.48 35.16 -9.70
CA HIS A 232 1.18 34.54 -8.42
C HIS A 232 2.40 33.79 -7.90
N LEU A 233 2.73 34.03 -6.63
CA LEU A 233 3.73 33.28 -5.90
C LEU A 233 3.04 32.09 -5.24
N THR A 234 3.44 30.87 -5.58
CA THR A 234 2.82 29.65 -5.08
C THR A 234 3.88 28.62 -4.72
N ASP A 235 3.60 27.81 -3.71
CA ASP A 235 4.45 26.69 -3.33
C ASP A 235 4.23 25.46 -4.24
N ASN A 236 3.13 25.46 -5.02
CA ASN A 236 2.80 24.39 -5.98
C ASN A 236 2.11 24.97 -7.23
N LYS A 237 2.75 24.82 -8.39
CA LYS A 237 2.26 25.32 -9.70
C LYS A 237 1.12 24.49 -10.31
N ASN A 238 0.85 23.28 -9.79
CA ASN A 238 -0.14 22.38 -10.39
C ASN A 238 -1.48 22.37 -9.64
N ASN A 239 -1.59 23.07 -8.51
CA ASN A 239 -2.72 22.95 -7.58
C ASN A 239 -3.41 24.29 -7.32
N LEU A 240 -3.56 25.10 -8.37
CA LEU A 240 -4.23 26.40 -8.31
C LEU A 240 -5.64 26.27 -8.87
N GLU A 241 -6.64 26.64 -8.07
CA GLU A 241 -8.02 26.68 -8.52
C GLU A 241 -8.38 28.12 -8.94
N PHE A 242 -8.86 28.28 -10.17
CA PHE A 242 -9.30 29.55 -10.71
C PHE A 242 -10.81 29.55 -10.93
N HIS A 243 -11.48 30.58 -10.42
CA HIS A 243 -12.87 30.87 -10.69
C HIS A 243 -12.96 32.15 -11.51
N ILE A 244 -13.48 32.04 -12.73
CA ILE A 244 -13.78 33.22 -13.56
C ILE A 244 -15.11 33.79 -13.06
N LEU A 245 -15.07 35.03 -12.60
CA LEU A 245 -16.24 35.73 -12.13
C LEU A 245 -16.94 36.31 -13.36
N LYS A 246 -18.17 35.85 -13.62
CA LYS A 246 -19.07 36.51 -14.55
C LYS A 246 -19.55 37.79 -13.85
N ASP A 247 -19.42 38.93 -14.51
CA ASP A 247 -20.10 40.15 -14.07
C ASP A 247 -21.62 39.97 -14.08
#